data_AF-A0A9X0UFD6-F1
#
_entry.id   AF-A0A9X0UFD6-F1
#
_cell.length_a   1.000
_cell.length_b   1.000
_cell.length_c   1.000
_cell.angle_alpha   90.00
_cell.angle_beta   90.00
_cell.angle_gamma   90.00
#
_symmetry.space_group_name_H-M   'P 1'
#
loop_
_entity.id
_entity.type
_entity.pdbx_description
1 polymer ?
#
loop_
_entity_poly.entity_id
_entity_poly.type
_entity_poly.pdbx_seq_one_letter_code
_entity_poly.pdbx_strand_id
1 'polypeptide(L)' 'MNPSSTRGERSYGELLAQALKYIRCIEELVEAPVMMPSTSLDRGNRIVLRNPFAG' A
#
# COMPACT_ATOMS: atom_id res chain seq x y z
N MET A 1 -2.33 5.08 -19.02
CA MET A 1 -1.94 5.03 -17.59
C MET A 1 -0.89 6.11 -17.35
N ASN A 2 -0.97 6.82 -16.23
CA ASN A 2 0.09 7.75 -15.83
C ASN A 2 1.17 6.94 -15.10
N PRO A 3 2.41 6.83 -15.64
CA PRO A 3 3.46 6.00 -15.08
C PRO A 3 3.92 6.45 -13.68
N SER A 4 3.53 7.65 -13.24
CA SER A 4 3.84 8.19 -11.91
C SER A 4 2.70 7.98 -10.89
N SER A 5 1.71 7.15 -11.17
CA SER A 5 0.56 6.91 -10.30
C SER A 5 0.56 5.50 -9.71
N THR A 6 0.16 5.38 -8.44
CA THR A 6 -0.15 4.09 -7.80
C THR A 6 -1.61 3.67 -8.00
N ARG A 7 -2.43 4.51 -8.69
CA ARG A 7 -3.87 4.30 -8.79
C ARG A 7 -4.17 2.99 -9.53
N GLY A 8 -4.85 2.06 -8.86
CA GLY A 8 -5.20 0.77 -9.46
C GLY A 8 -4.31 -0.39 -9.02
N GLU A 9 -3.21 -0.13 -8.31
CA GLU A 9 -2.28 -1.19 -7.95
C GLU A 9 -2.85 -2.14 -6.90
N ARG A 10 -2.66 -3.44 -7.14
CA ARG A 10 -3.18 -4.53 -6.32
C ARG A 10 -2.09 -5.39 -5.67
N SER A 11 -0.83 -5.08 -5.96
CA SER A 11 0.32 -5.77 -5.39
C SER A 11 1.25 -4.74 -4.76
N TYR A 12 1.72 -5.03 -3.55
CA TYR A 12 2.67 -4.17 -2.85
C TYR A 12 4.01 -4.09 -3.57
N GLY A 13 4.47 -5.20 -4.16
CA GLY A 13 5.73 -5.26 -4.90
C GLY A 13 5.73 -4.47 -6.21
N GLU A 14 4.55 -4.19 -6.76
CA GLU A 14 4.39 -3.42 -8.01
C GLU A 14 4.24 -1.91 -7.74
N LEU A 15 4.24 -1.48 -6.48
CA LEU A 15 4.23 -0.06 -6.15
C LEU A 15 5.52 0.61 -6.62
N LEU A 16 5.39 1.85 -7.10
CA LEU A 16 6.53 2.68 -7.46
C LEU A 16 7.54 2.74 -6.31
N ALA A 17 8.84 2.66 -6.63
CA ALA A 17 9.91 2.64 -5.63
C ALA A 17 9.87 3.84 -4.66
N GLN A 18 9.43 5.01 -5.13
CA GLN A 18 9.26 6.19 -4.27
C GLN A 18 8.11 6.03 -3.26
N ALA A 19 7.01 5.38 -3.67
CA ALA A 19 5.89 5.08 -2.77
C ALA A 19 6.31 4.07 -1.70
N LEU A 20 7.07 3.03 -2.07
CA LEU A 20 7.64 2.07 -1.12
C LEU A 20 8.52 2.75 -0.07
N LYS A 21 9.41 3.67 -0.50
CA LYS A 21 10.25 4.46 0.41
C LYS A 21 9.41 5.35 1.35
N TYR A 22 8.35 5.96 0.83
CA TYR A 22 7.46 6.79 1.63
C TYR A 22 6.71 5.98 2.70
N ILE A 23 6.18 4.81 2.33
CA ILE A 23 5.54 3.89 3.28
C ILE A 23 6.52 3.50 4.37
N ARG A 24 7.75 3.13 4.01
CA ARG A 24 8.78 2.75 4.98
C ARG A 24 9.09 3.86 5.99
N CYS A 25 9.19 5.10 5.51
CA CYS A 25 9.38 6.27 6.38
C CYS A 25 8.23 6.44 7.38
N ILE A 26 6.97 6.24 6.94
CA ILE A 26 5.82 6.28 7.84
C ILE A 26 5.94 5.17 8.89
N GLU A 27 6.18 3.93 8.49
CA GLU A 27 6.28 2.78 9.40
C GLU A 27 7.34 3.00 10.49
N GLU A 28 8.47 3.61 10.13
CA GLU A 28 9.54 3.97 11.07
C GLU A 28 9.11 5.09 12.03
N LEU A 29 8.39 6.10 11.55
CA LEU A 29 7.92 7.23 12.37
C LEU A 29 6.81 6.83 13.36
N VAL A 30 5.92 5.91 12.97
CA VAL A 30 4.78 5.49 13.79
C VAL A 30 5.04 4.20 14.56
N GLU A 31 6.21 3.58 14.38
CA GLU A 31 6.63 2.31 14.97
C GLU A 31 5.62 1.16 14.74
N ALA A 32 4.93 1.19 13.59
CA ALA A 32 3.89 0.22 13.25
C ALA A 32 3.85 -0.06 11.74
N PRO A 33 3.58 -1.32 11.33
CA PRO A 33 3.56 -1.70 9.92
C PRO A 33 2.27 -1.29 9.21
N VAL A 34 2.37 -0.98 7.92
CA VAL A 34 1.20 -0.79 7.06
C VAL A 34 0.66 -2.16 6.66
N MET A 35 -0.60 -2.45 7.01
CA MET A 35 -1.19 -3.78 6.74
C MET A 35 -2.17 -3.80 5.57
N MET A 36 -2.78 -2.66 5.22
CA MET A 36 -3.83 -2.63 4.20
C MET A 36 -3.92 -1.27 3.45
N PRO A 37 -3.00 -0.95 2.53
CA PRO A 37 -3.05 0.30 1.77
C PRO A 37 -4.12 0.24 0.66
N SER A 38 -4.87 1.33 0.51
CA SER A 38 -5.84 1.52 -0.59
C SER A 38 -5.24 2.39 -1.68
N THR A 39 -5.36 1.96 -2.94
CA THR A 39 -4.81 2.68 -4.10
C THR A 39 -5.91 3.26 -5.00
N SER A 40 -7.18 3.11 -4.63
CA SER A 40 -8.29 3.76 -5.33
C SER A 40 -9.54 3.86 -4.46
N LEU A 41 -10.61 4.42 -5.03
CA LEU A 41 -11.93 4.47 -4.41
C LEU A 41 -12.72 3.15 -4.56
N ASP A 42 -12.32 2.26 -5.46
CA ASP A 42 -12.99 0.97 -5.65
C ASP A 42 -12.73 0.03 -4.46
N ARG A 43 -13.78 -0.61 -3.94
CA ARG A 43 -13.71 -1.48 -2.76
C ARG A 43 -12.85 -2.71 -2.99
N GLY A 44 -12.81 -3.22 -4.22
CA GLY A 44 -11.99 -4.38 -4.58
C GLY A 44 -10.51 -4.04 -4.72
N ASN A 45 -10.16 -2.76 -4.74
CA ASN A 45 -8.84 -2.29 -5.09
C ASN A 45 -8.09 -1.78 -3.86
N ARG A 46 -7.79 -2.74 -2.98
CA ARG A 46 -6.96 -2.58 -1.79
C ARG A 46 -5.91 -3.67 -1.77
N ILE A 47 -4.72 -3.36 -1.30
CA ILE A 47 -3.68 -4.35 -1.05
C ILE A 47 -3.89 -4.84 0.39
N VAL A 48 -3.95 -6.15 0.61
CA VAL A 48 -4.06 -6.74 1.95
C VAL A 48 -2.78 -7.51 2.24
N LEU A 49 -1.91 -6.97 3.08
CA LEU A 49 -0.68 -7.64 3.50
C LEU A 49 -0.93 -8.57 4.69
N ARG A 50 -1.75 -8.10 5.64
CA ARG A 50 -2.29 -8.93 6.72
C ARG A 50 -3.75 -8.58 6.91
N ASN A 51 -4.59 -9.61 6.94
CA ASN A 51 -5.99 -9.46 7.27
C ASN A 51 -6.11 -9.19 8.79
N PRO A 52 -6.73 -8.08 9.23
CA PRO A 52 -6.88 -7.74 10.65
C PRO A 52 -7.72 -8.75 11.44
N PHE A 53 -8.46 -9.63 10.76
CA PHE A 53 -9.28 -10.68 11.38
C PHE A 53 -8.71 -12.09 11.17
N ALA A 54 -7.57 -12.23 10.48
CA ALA A 54 -6.85 -13.50 10.45
C ALA A 54 -6.04 -13.58 11.75
N GLY A 55 -6.48 -14.47 12.65
CA GLY A 55 -5.81 -14.76 13.92
C GLY A 55 -4.34 -15.11 13.75
#